data_AF-A0A8X6G701-F1
#
_entry.id   AF-A0A8X6G701-F1
#
_cell.length_a   1.000
_cell.length_b   1.000
_cell.length_c   1.000
_cell.angle_alpha   90.00
_cell.angle_beta   90.00
_cell.angle_gamma   90.00
#
_symmetry.space_group_name_H-M   'P 1'
#
loop_
_entity.id
_entity.type
_entity.pdbx_description
1 polymer ?
#
loop_
_entity_poly.entity_id
_entity_poly.type
_entity_poly.pdbx_seq_one_letter_code
_entity_poly.pdbx_strand_id
1 'polypeptide(L)'
;MRGRGRPLEVSYRWSLDSPLGTLVLSNWSSAPQRGSLSYSPLTGSGYGTLLCWGRNSLGTQKEPCLIHIVLAGKANIIFGTYFPLRVLVE
;
A
#
# COMPACT_ATOMS: atom_id res chain seq x y z
N MET A 1 -17.61 -27.97 11.28
CA MET A 1 -16.22 -27.55 11.53
C MET A 1 -15.70 -26.76 10.31
N ARG A 2 -15.91 -25.44 10.25
CA ARG A 2 -15.30 -24.58 9.19
C ARG A 2 -13.92 -24.15 9.69
N GLY A 3 -12.88 -24.90 9.32
CA GLY A 3 -11.51 -24.45 9.52
C GLY A 3 -11.28 -23.19 8.68
N ARG A 4 -10.93 -22.08 9.31
CA ARG A 4 -10.39 -20.91 8.62
C ARG A 4 -9.01 -21.29 8.08
N GLY A 5 -8.98 -21.94 6.92
CA GLY A 5 -7.75 -22.22 6.19
C GLY A 5 -7.10 -20.89 5.82
N ARG A 6 -6.04 -20.52 6.53
CA ARG A 6 -5.17 -19.41 6.15
C ARG A 6 -4.36 -19.93 4.95
N PRO A 7 -4.56 -19.41 3.73
CA PRO A 7 -3.81 -19.89 2.60
C PRO A 7 -2.34 -19.54 2.79
N LEU A 8 -1.48 -20.54 2.66
CA LEU A 8 -0.04 -20.45 2.93
C LEU A 8 0.71 -19.62 1.88
N GLU A 9 0.06 -19.33 0.76
CA GLU A 9 0.60 -18.52 -0.32
C GLU A 9 -0.43 -17.45 -0.71
N VAL A 10 -0.10 -16.20 -0.39
CA VAL A 10 -0.90 -15.02 -0.75
C VAL A 10 -0.01 -14.12 -1.57
N SER A 11 -0.49 -13.75 -2.76
CA SER A 11 0.11 -12.71 -3.59
C SER A 11 -0.64 -11.41 -3.39
N TYR A 12 0.04 -10.28 -3.63
CA TYR A 12 -0.54 -8.96 -3.41
C TYR A 12 -0.34 -8.05 -4.62
N ARG A 13 -1.32 -7.19 -4.89
CA ARG A 13 -1.21 -6.08 -5.85
C ARG A 13 -1.51 -4.76 -5.15
N TRP A 14 -0.84 -3.70 -5.59
CA TRP A 14 -0.94 -2.38 -5.00
C TRP A 14 -1.18 -1.29 -6.05
N SER A 15 -2.10 -0.38 -5.75
CA SER A 15 -2.33 0.84 -6.52
C SER A 15 -2.42 2.05 -5.60
N LEU A 16 -2.15 3.24 -6.13
CA LEU A 16 -2.42 4.52 -5.49
C LEU A 16 -3.58 5.19 -6.21
N ASP A 17 -4.62 5.57 -5.49
CA ASP A 17 -5.67 6.45 -5.99
C ASP A 17 -5.43 7.88 -5.50
N SER A 18 -5.13 8.78 -6.42
CA SER A 18 -4.79 10.18 -6.15
C SER A 18 -5.71 11.12 -6.92
N PRO A 19 -5.79 12.41 -6.56
CA PRO A 19 -6.55 13.40 -7.34
C PRO A 19 -6.10 13.54 -8.81
N LEU A 20 -4.87 13.11 -9.16
CA LEU A 20 -4.39 13.09 -10.54
C LEU A 20 -4.72 11.79 -11.29
N GLY A 21 -5.36 10.83 -10.62
CA GLY A 21 -5.72 9.53 -11.15
C GLY A 21 -5.11 8.38 -10.36
N THR A 22 -5.40 7.16 -10.85
CA THR A 22 -4.95 5.91 -10.24
C THR A 22 -3.66 5.39 -10.89
N LEU A 23 -2.66 5.08 -10.08
CA LEU A 23 -1.36 4.53 -10.49
C LEU A 23 -1.17 3.11 -9.95
N VAL A 24 -0.81 2.15 -10.79
CA VAL A 24 -0.41 0.81 -10.34
C VAL A 24 1.03 0.86 -9.85
N LEU A 25 1.26 0.52 -8.58
CA LEU A 25 2.58 0.54 -7.96
C LEU A 25 3.29 -0.81 -8.07
N SER A 26 2.53 -1.89 -7.92
CA SER A 26 3.03 -3.25 -8.12
C SER A 26 1.91 -4.19 -8.54
N ASN A 27 2.25 -5.08 -9.47
CA ASN A 27 1.36 -6.17 -9.86
C ASN A 27 1.54 -7.36 -8.90
N TRP A 28 0.67 -8.37 -9.03
CA TRP A 28 0.69 -9.59 -8.22
C TRP A 28 2.10 -10.17 -8.07
N SER A 29 2.65 -10.08 -6.86
CA SER A 29 3.88 -10.77 -6.49
C SER A 29 3.59 -11.76 -5.36
N SER A 30 4.10 -12.99 -5.49
CA SER A 30 4.06 -14.02 -4.44
C SER A 30 5.19 -13.83 -3.42
N ALA A 31 5.71 -12.60 -3.27
CA ALA A 31 6.90 -12.35 -2.49
C ALA A 31 6.69 -12.82 -1.03
N PRO A 32 7.63 -13.58 -0.45
CA PRO A 32 7.53 -14.10 0.92
C PRO A 32 7.52 -12.99 2.00
N GLN A 33 7.78 -11.74 1.62
CA GLN A 33 7.78 -10.57 2.49
C GLN A 33 6.35 -10.05 2.72
N ARG A 34 5.52 -10.87 3.39
CA ARG A 34 4.22 -10.52 4.04
C ARG A 34 3.25 -9.58 3.30
N GLY A 35 3.33 -9.44 1.99
CA GLY A 35 2.51 -8.46 1.27
C GLY A 35 2.84 -7.00 1.59
N SER A 36 4.00 -6.71 2.19
CA SER A 36 4.31 -5.37 2.62
C SER A 36 4.75 -4.46 1.46
N LEU A 37 4.35 -3.19 1.51
CA LEU A 37 4.77 -2.15 0.56
C LEU A 37 5.53 -1.04 1.29
N SER A 38 6.75 -0.74 0.85
CA SER A 38 7.50 0.45 1.27
C SER A 38 7.19 1.59 0.30
N TYR A 39 6.34 2.54 0.71
CA TYR A 39 5.92 3.66 -0.13
C TYR A 39 6.45 5.01 0.40
N SER A 40 6.93 5.87 -0.50
CA SER A 40 7.42 7.22 -0.19
C SER A 40 6.93 8.22 -1.21
N PRO A 41 5.99 9.11 -0.86
CA PRO A 41 5.56 10.18 -1.77
C PRO A 41 6.68 11.20 -1.95
N LEU A 42 7.09 11.44 -3.19
CA LEU A 42 8.11 12.44 -3.54
C LEU A 42 7.49 13.82 -3.84
N THR A 43 6.22 13.84 -4.25
CA THR A 43 5.48 15.02 -4.68
C THR A 43 4.11 15.06 -4.02
N GLY A 44 3.43 16.21 -4.10
CA GLY A 44 2.06 16.38 -3.63
C GLY A 44 1.05 15.40 -4.25
N SER A 45 1.35 14.87 -5.44
CA SER A 45 0.53 13.86 -6.11
C SER A 45 0.71 12.44 -5.58
N GLY A 46 1.74 12.18 -4.77
CA GLY A 46 1.93 10.90 -4.10
C GLY A 46 1.03 10.70 -2.88
N TYR A 47 0.29 11.72 -2.47
CA TYR A 47 -0.70 11.62 -1.39
C TYR A 47 -2.05 11.17 -1.96
N GLY A 48 -2.76 10.34 -1.22
CA GLY A 48 -3.97 9.67 -1.70
C GLY A 48 -4.28 8.41 -0.93
N THR A 49 -4.96 7.45 -1.56
CA THR A 49 -5.34 6.19 -0.94
C THR A 49 -4.62 5.03 -1.62
N LEU A 50 -3.79 4.31 -0.86
CA LEU A 50 -3.24 3.03 -1.31
C LEU A 50 -4.33 1.95 -1.25
N LEU A 51 -4.43 1.22 -2.35
CA LEU A 51 -5.37 0.12 -2.55
C LEU A 51 -4.57 -1.18 -2.59
N CYS A 52 -4.85 -2.11 -1.67
CA CYS A 52 -4.28 -3.46 -1.68
C CYS A 52 -5.32 -4.51 -2.02
N TRP A 53 -4.92 -5.53 -2.78
CA TRP A 53 -5.70 -6.74 -2.89
C TRP A 53 -4.82 -7.94 -2.60
N GLY A 54 -5.35 -8.90 -1.83
CA GLY A 54 -4.78 -10.22 -1.67
C GLY A 54 -5.38 -11.22 -2.68
N ARG A 55 -4.54 -12.15 -3.14
CA ARG A 55 -4.97 -13.30 -3.95
C ARG A 55 -4.36 -14.57 -3.38
N ASN A 56 -5.20 -15.57 -3.19
CA ASN A 56 -4.82 -16.88 -2.69
C ASN A 56 -5.54 -18.00 -3.47
N SER A 57 -5.41 -19.25 -2.99
CA SER A 57 -6.05 -20.43 -3.62
C SER A 57 -7.58 -20.39 -3.62
N LEU A 58 -8.21 -19.62 -2.72
CA LEU A 58 -9.66 -19.43 -2.68
C LEU A 58 -10.12 -18.35 -3.68
N GLY A 59 -9.22 -17.46 -4.10
CA GLY A 59 -9.50 -16.44 -5.10
C GLY A 59 -8.85 -15.10 -4.78
N THR A 60 -9.32 -14.08 -5.48
CA THR A 60 -8.88 -12.68 -5.35
C THR A 60 -9.88 -11.90 -4.51
N GLN A 61 -9.39 -11.08 -3.60
CA GLN A 61 -10.21 -10.13 -2.86
C GLN A 61 -10.98 -9.22 -3.82
N LYS A 62 -12.30 -9.05 -3.62
CA LYS A 62 -13.15 -8.23 -4.49
C LYS A 62 -12.91 -6.74 -4.25
N GLU A 63 -13.03 -6.31 -2.99
CA GLU A 63 -12.81 -4.93 -2.56
C GLU A 63 -11.38 -4.75 -2.06
N PRO A 64 -10.65 -3.67 -2.42
CA PRO A 64 -9.33 -3.43 -1.87
C PRO A 64 -9.37 -3.16 -0.36
N CYS A 65 -8.27 -3.44 0.33
CA CYS A 65 -7.95 -2.77 1.57
C CYS A 65 -7.43 -1.35 1.29
N LEU A 66 -7.81 -0.40 2.15
CA LEU A 66 -7.61 1.03 1.95
C LEU A 66 -6.65 1.58 3.01
N ILE A 67 -5.58 2.26 2.58
CA ILE A 67 -4.66 2.97 3.46
C ILE A 67 -4.53 4.41 2.96
N HIS A 68 -4.90 5.37 3.80
CA HIS A 68 -4.79 6.80 3.44
C HIS A 68 -3.39 7.33 3.74
N ILE A 69 -2.71 7.83 2.71
CA ILE A 69 -1.43 8.51 2.81
C ILE A 69 -1.70 10.01 2.80
N VAL A 70 -1.62 10.60 3.98
CA VAL A 70 -1.83 12.03 4.21
C VAL A 70 -0.50 12.72 4.50
N LEU A 71 -0.44 14.01 4.23
CA LEU A 71 0.64 14.86 4.71
C LEU A 71 0.60 14.88 6.24
N ALA A 72 1.63 14.33 6.89
CA ALA A 72 1.88 14.65 8.28
C ALA A 72 2.15 16.16 8.34
N GLY A 73 1.32 16.90 9.08
CA GLY A 73 1.47 18.35 9.22
C GLY A 73 2.88 18.73 9.68
N LYS A 74 3.24 20.01 9.48
CA LYS A 74 4.57 20.58 9.79
C LYS A 74 5.13 20.01 11.11
N ALA A 75 6.09 19.08 11.00
CA ALA A 75 7.13 19.04 12.02
C ALA A 75 7.78 20.42 12.00
N ASN A 76 8.13 21.00 13.14
CA ASN A 76 8.93 22.23 13.16
C ASN A 76 10.33 21.89 12.63
N ILE A 77 10.47 21.87 11.29
CA ILE A 77 11.73 21.64 10.58
C ILE A 77 12.50 22.95 10.59
N ILE A 78 13.43 23.05 11.53
CA ILE A 78 14.56 23.98 11.44
C ILE A 78 15.41 23.45 10.28
N PHE A 79 15.44 24.17 9.15
CA PHE A 79 16.19 23.86 7.92
C PHE A 79 15.64 22.73 7.00
N GLY A 80 14.71 23.11 6.09
CA GLY A 80 14.81 22.81 4.65
C GLY A 80 14.72 21.38 4.12
N THR A 81 14.54 20.34 4.93
CA THR A 81 14.51 18.95 4.44
C THR A 81 13.13 18.33 4.57
N TYR A 82 12.38 18.28 3.45
CA TYR A 82 11.28 17.32 3.31
C TYR A 82 11.91 15.94 3.11
N PHE A 83 12.23 15.24 4.20
CA PHE A 83 12.58 13.83 4.10
C PHE A 83 11.32 13.05 3.70
N PRO A 84 11.31 12.33 2.57
CA PRO A 84 10.20 11.46 2.25
C PRO A 84 10.17 10.33 3.27
N LEU A 85 9.22 10.38 4.20
CA LEU A 85 9.00 9.29 5.15
C LEU A 85 8.65 8.04 4.34
N ARG A 86 9.47 7.00 4.48
CA ARG A 86 9.15 5.65 4.01
C ARG A 86 8.10 5.08 4.94
N VAL A 87 6.90 4.88 4.42
CA VAL A 87 5.81 4.19 5.13
C VAL A 87 5.89 2.73 4.75
N LEU A 88 6.06 1.86 5.74
CA LEU A 88 5.88 0.42 5.57
C LEU A 88 4.41 0.10 5.83
N VAL A 89 3.73 -0.41 4.81
CA VAL A 89 2.37 -0.94 4.92
C VAL A 89 2.48 -2.46 4.99
N GLU A 90 1.88 -3.10 6.00
CA GLU A 90 1.86 -4.56 6.21
C GLU A 90 0.45 -5.14 6.07
#